data_AF-A0A951CEE6-F1
#
_entry.id   AF-A0A951CEE6-F1
#
_cell.length_a   1.000
_cell.length_b   1.000
_cell.length_c   1.000
_cell.angle_alpha   90.00
_cell.angle_beta   90.00
_cell.angle_gamma   90.00
#
_symmetry.space_group_name_H-M   'P 1'
#
loop_
_entity.id
_entity.type
_entity.pdbx_description
1 polymer ?
#
loop_
_entity_poly.entity_id
_entity_poly.type
_entity_poly.pdbx_seq_one_letter_code
_entity_poly.pdbx_strand_id
1 'polypeptide(L)' 'MDAEKTKATIRASTDEFNLLPVNQRPTFLLRSAIEDTVLLSGIYRPEPVLASIDAMISDEDAYDRFRASHPPMPVTTGG' A
#
# COMPACT_ATOMS: atom_id res chain seq x y z
N MET A 1 -3.44 -23.18 -16.48
CA MET A 1 -3.40 -22.48 -15.18
C MET A 1 -3.06 -23.53 -14.13
N ASP A 2 -1.95 -23.38 -13.40
CA ASP A 2 -1.49 -24.39 -12.44
C ASP A 2 -2.33 -24.30 -11.16
N ALA A 3 -3.13 -25.34 -10.89
CA ALA A 3 -4.07 -25.38 -9.78
C ALA A 3 -3.36 -25.40 -8.42
N GLU A 4 -2.19 -26.03 -8.32
CA GLU A 4 -1.42 -26.10 -7.07
C GLU A 4 -0.79 -24.74 -6.76
N LYS A 5 -0.24 -24.08 -7.79
CA LYS A 5 0.24 -22.68 -7.65
C LYS A 5 -0.89 -21.75 -7.18
N THR A 6 -2.09 -21.90 -7.74
CA THR A 6 -3.25 -21.07 -7.36
C THR A 6 -3.64 -21.29 -5.89
N LYS A 7 -3.69 -22.55 -5.43
CA LYS A 7 -3.96 -22.86 -4.02
C LYS A 7 -2.92 -22.26 -3.09
N ALA A 8 -1.65 -22.35 -3.45
CA ALA A 8 -0.56 -21.77 -2.65
C ALA A 8 -0.71 -20.24 -2.50
N THR A 9 -1.03 -19.53 -3.60
CA THR A 9 -1.26 -18.08 -3.57
C THR A 9 -2.47 -17.69 -2.71
N ILE A 10 -3.58 -18.43 -2.81
CA ILE A 10 -4.77 -18.16 -1.99
C ILE A 10 -4.46 -18.35 -0.49
N ARG A 11 -3.72 -19.40 -0.14
CA ARG A 11 -3.33 -19.64 1.26
C ARG A 11 -2.42 -18.54 1.80
N ALA A 12 -1.39 -18.16 1.06
CA ALA A 12 -0.48 -17.09 1.46
C ALA A 12 -1.22 -15.76 1.71
N SER A 13 -2.10 -15.34 0.79
CA SER A 13 -2.92 -14.13 0.97
C SER A 13 -3.92 -14.23 2.12
N THR A 14 -4.46 -15.44 2.39
CA THR A 14 -5.34 -15.67 3.55
C THR A 14 -4.58 -15.58 4.87
N ASP A 15 -3.36 -16.13 4.93
CA ASP A 15 -2.51 -16.07 6.12
C ASP A 15 -2.09 -14.63 6.42
N GLU A 16 -1.67 -13.87 5.39
CA GLU A 16 -1.40 -12.43 5.50
C GLU A 16 -2.62 -11.66 6.00
N PHE A 17 -3.81 -11.97 5.48
CA PHE A 17 -5.05 -11.36 5.91
C PHE A 17 -5.33 -11.62 7.41
N ASN A 18 -5.12 -12.85 7.88
CA ASN A 18 -5.39 -13.24 9.27
C ASN A 18 -4.45 -12.57 10.29
N LEU A 19 -3.32 -12.02 9.84
CA LEU A 19 -2.42 -11.23 10.67
C LEU A 19 -2.92 -9.79 10.88
N LEU A 20 -3.85 -9.31 10.05
CA LEU A 20 -4.42 -7.97 10.19
C LEU A 20 -5.37 -7.92 11.41
N PRO A 21 -5.34 -6.86 12.24
CA PRO A 21 -6.21 -6.71 13.40
C PRO A 21 -7.64 -6.31 13.01
N VAL A 22 -8.33 -7.15 12.23
CA VAL A 22 -9.65 -6.85 11.64
C VAL A 22 -10.66 -7.96 11.90
N ASN A 23 -11.85 -7.58 12.34
CA ASN A 23 -12.94 -8.52 12.64
C ASN A 23 -14.20 -8.31 11.78
N GLN A 24 -14.28 -7.21 11.01
CA GLN A 24 -15.42 -6.91 10.14
C GLN A 24 -15.11 -7.24 8.69
N ARG A 25 -16.16 -7.40 7.88
CA ARG A 25 -16.10 -7.50 6.42
C ARG A 25 -17.13 -6.52 5.81
N PRO A 26 -16.86 -5.93 4.63
CA PRO A 26 -15.62 -6.06 3.84
C PRO A 26 -14.43 -5.33 4.48
N THR A 27 -13.21 -5.75 4.15
CA THR A 27 -11.95 -5.12 4.56
C THR A 27 -11.13 -4.81 3.33
N PHE A 28 -10.52 -3.62 3.29
CA PHE A 28 -9.62 -3.18 2.23
C PHE A 28 -8.25 -2.84 2.84
N LEU A 29 -7.21 -3.36 2.21
CA LEU A 29 -5.82 -3.00 2.49
C LEU A 29 -5.28 -2.32 1.23
N LEU A 30 -4.86 -1.06 1.36
CA LEU A 30 -4.26 -0.27 0.29
C LEU A 30 -2.78 -0.06 0.61
N ARG A 31 -1.92 -0.18 -0.40
CA ARG A 31 -0.49 0.10 -0.28
C ARG A 31 -0.03 0.99 -1.43
N SER A 32 0.68 2.07 -1.12
CA SER A 32 1.24 3.00 -2.10
C SER A 32 2.60 2.52 -2.60
N ALA A 33 3.12 3.14 -3.66
CA ALA A 33 4.48 2.91 -4.16
C ALA A 33 5.56 3.38 -3.17
N ILE A 34 5.22 4.30 -2.27
CA ILE A 34 6.09 4.80 -1.19
C ILE A 34 5.92 4.02 0.12
N GLU A 35 5.28 2.84 0.07
CA GLU A 35 5.06 1.92 1.19
C GLU A 35 4.07 2.40 2.27
N ASP A 36 3.36 3.51 2.05
CA ASP A 36 2.24 3.90 2.91
C ASP A 36 1.15 2.84 2.85
N THR A 37 0.53 2.60 4.00
CA THR A 37 -0.46 1.54 4.16
C THR A 37 -1.71 2.07 4.83
N VAL A 38 -2.86 1.81 4.21
CA VAL A 38 -4.19 2.14 4.75
C VAL A 38 -5.01 0.87 4.92
N LEU A 39 -5.58 0.67 6.11
CA LEU A 39 -6.44 -0.46 6.45
C LEU A 39 -7.85 0.03 6.78
N LEU A 40 -8.83 -0.33 5.94
CA LEU A 40 -10.24 0.02 6.11
C LEU A 40 -11.04 -1.24 6.41
N SER A 41 -11.64 -1.33 7.60
CA SER A 41 -12.41 -2.51 8.02
C SER A 41 -13.87 -2.16 8.29
N GLY A 42 -14.80 -2.88 7.66
CA GLY A 42 -16.25 -2.67 7.81
C GLY A 42 -16.83 -1.56 6.94
N ILE A 43 -16.10 -1.09 5.93
CA ILE A 43 -16.53 0.00 5.04
C ILE A 43 -17.33 -0.56 3.86
N TYR A 44 -18.64 -0.30 3.83
CA TYR A 44 -19.52 -0.71 2.73
C TYR A 44 -19.68 0.33 1.63
N ARG A 45 -19.32 1.58 1.95
CA ARG A 45 -19.47 2.75 1.10
C ARG A 45 -18.18 2.96 0.30
N PRO A 46 -18.23 3.22 -1.01
CA PRO A 46 -17.01 3.41 -1.81
C PRO A 46 -16.25 4.69 -1.45
N GLU A 47 -16.93 5.71 -0.93
CA GLU A 47 -16.40 7.06 -0.75
C GLU A 47 -15.13 7.12 0.12
N PRO A 48 -15.04 6.44 1.29
CA PRO A 48 -13.81 6.42 2.10
C PRO A 48 -12.65 5.70 1.43
N VAL A 49 -12.93 4.69 0.60
CA VAL A 49 -11.89 3.97 -0.14
C VAL A 49 -11.30 4.88 -1.22
N LEU A 50 -12.15 5.56 -1.98
CA LEU A 50 -11.72 6.51 -3.02
C LEU A 50 -10.93 7.68 -2.43
N ALA A 51 -11.42 8.28 -1.35
CA ALA A 51 -10.73 9.37 -0.68
C ALA A 51 -9.33 8.96 -0.17
N SER A 52 -9.19 7.71 0.28
CA SER A 52 -7.89 7.18 0.72
C SER A 52 -6.94 6.99 -0.45
N ILE A 53 -7.43 6.51 -1.59
CA ILE A 53 -6.64 6.38 -2.83
C ILE A 53 -6.16 7.75 -3.30
N ASP A 54 -7.06 8.75 -3.37
CA ASP A 54 -6.72 10.11 -3.79
C ASP A 54 -5.66 10.74 -2.89
N ALA A 55 -5.76 10.53 -1.57
CA ALA A 55 -4.77 10.99 -0.61
C ALA A 55 -3.40 10.33 -0.84
N MET A 56 -3.36 8.99 -0.99
CA MET A 56 -2.11 8.26 -1.20
C MET A 56 -1.41 8.66 -2.50
N ILE A 57 -2.17 8.90 -3.59
CA ILE A 57 -1.61 9.41 -4.85
C ILE A 57 -1.04 10.82 -4.66
N SER A 58 -1.73 11.68 -3.92
CA SER A 58 -1.23 13.02 -3.62
C SER A 58 0.08 12.99 -2.81
N ASP A 59 0.21 12.04 -1.89
CA ASP A 59 1.42 11.85 -1.09
C ASP A 59 2.59 11.35 -1.97
N GLU A 60 2.36 10.37 -2.85
CA GLU A 60 3.34 9.93 -3.85
C GLU A 60 3.85 11.10 -4.71
N ASP A 61 2.93 11.90 -5.26
CA ASP A 61 3.24 13.10 -6.05
C ASP A 61 4.08 14.12 -5.26
N ALA A 62 3.78 14.31 -3.98
CA ALA A 62 4.51 15.23 -3.11
C ALA A 62 5.94 14.73 -2.85
N TYR A 63 6.12 13.43 -2.63
CA TYR A 63 7.43 12.80 -2.47
C TYR A 63 8.29 12.92 -3.73
N ASP A 64 7.70 12.73 -4.92
CA ASP A 64 8.40 12.90 -6.18
C ASP A 64 8.86 14.35 -6.39
N ARG A 65 8.00 15.33 -6.10
CA ARG A 65 8.35 16.77 -6.15
C ARG A 65 9.44 17.12 -5.13
N PHE A 66 9.38 16.55 -3.93
CA PHE A 66 10.41 16.74 -2.92
C PHE A 66 11.76 16.19 -3.41
N ARG A 67 11.78 14.98 -3.97
CA ARG A 67 12.99 14.36 -4.53
C ARG A 67 13.59 15.16 -5.69
N ALA A 68 12.75 15.75 -6.54
CA ALA A 68 13.20 16.59 -7.65
C ALA A 68 13.79 17.94 -7.19
N SER A 69 13.27 18.50 -6.10
CA SER A 69 13.70 19.81 -5.56
C SER A 69 14.83 19.73 -4.54
N HIS A 70 15.02 18.57 -3.90
CA HIS A 70 16.05 18.32 -2.89
C HIS A 70 16.88 17.10 -3.29
N PRO A 71 17.73 17.23 -4.33
CA PRO A 71 18.62 16.15 -4.73
C PRO A 71 19.51 15.76 -3.54
N PRO A 72 19.80 14.46 -3.35
CA PRO A 72 20.70 14.03 -2.30
C PRO A 72 22.03 14.77 -2.46
N MET A 73 22.59 15.22 -1.33
CA MET A 73 23.91 15.85 -1.31
C MET A 73 24.87 14.97 -2.11
N PRO A 74 25.66 15.55 -3.04
CA PRO A 74 26.62 14.77 -3.79
C PRO A 74 27.50 14.06 -2.76
N VAL A 75 27.52 12.72 -2.83
CA VAL A 75 28.44 11.97 -1.99
C VAL A 75 29.84 12.42 -2.38
N THR A 76 30.54 13.07 -1.45
CA THR A 76 31.96 13.36 -1.62
C THR A 76 32.65 12.00 -1.56
N THR A 77 32.75 11.30 -2.69
CA THR A 77 33.77 10.27 -2.86
C THR A 77 35.10 11.01 -2.92
N GLY A 78 35.69 11.24 -1.76
CA GLY A 78 36.97 11.90 -1.62
C GLY A 78 37.84 11.18 -0.59
N GLY A 79 39.02 10.75 -1.05
CA GLY A 79 40.19 10.41 -0.22
C GLY A 79 40.55 8.95 -0.18
#